data_AF-A0A357V937-F1
#
_entry.id   AF-A0A357V937-F1
#
_cell.length_a   1.000
_cell.length_b   1.000
_cell.length_c   1.000
_cell.angle_alpha   90.00
_cell.angle_beta   90.00
_cell.angle_gamma   90.00
#
_symmetry.space_group_name_H-M   'P 1'
#
loop_
_entity.id
_entity.type
_entity.pdbx_description
1 polymer ?
#
loop_
_entity_poly.entity_id
_entity_poly.type
_entity_poly.pdbx_seq_one_letter_code
_entity_poly.pdbx_strand_id
1 'polypeptide(L)'
;GHFTTRQNIQYNWPKLSQVADILDELASVEMHAIQTSGNCIRNTTADQYAGVTADEIEDPRIYAEIIRQWSTFHPEFTFLPRKFKIAVSGAVGADRAAVRFHDIGLFIVKNDAGEVGFEVWVGGGLGRTPMIGKKIRGFVAKADLLAYLEAVLRVYNMLGRRDNMYKARVKILVHETGTEEFTRLVEKEFEDTQGGALDLPAEEIQRIADYFQPPAYEALSDDPPALTARRFEDKDFNNWVRVNVARHKAAGYAIANISLKPVGVPPGDVTADQMDAVADIAETFSLGGIRVTHEQNLVLPDVRQDQLYDLWLALREQGLADANLDHIGDMICCPGLDYCSLANARSIPIAERISQRFADLDRQYDIGELRLKISGCINACGHHHVGHIGILGVDRKDQEYYQITLGGAPGEDAAIGTKVGAAFSAAEIVDAVETVVNTYLALRQPKERFIDTFRRVGDAPFKESLYDKAA
;
A
#
# COMPACT_ATOMS: atom_id res chain seq x y z
N GLY A 1 18.05 1.89 2.69
CA GLY A 1 17.12 0.80 2.32
C GLY A 1 15.94 1.38 1.59
N HIS A 2 15.10 0.54 0.99
CA HIS A 2 13.89 0.95 0.26
C HIS A 2 12.66 0.28 0.86
N PHE A 3 11.71 1.06 1.39
CA PHE A 3 10.42 0.55 1.83
C PHE A 3 9.48 0.33 0.65
N THR A 4 8.77 -0.79 0.68
CA THR A 4 8.04 -1.31 -0.47
C THR A 4 6.53 -1.15 -0.32
N THR A 5 5.81 -1.21 -1.44
CA THR A 5 4.34 -1.23 -1.50
C THR A 5 3.66 -2.46 -0.89
N ARG A 6 4.45 -3.33 -0.25
CA ARG A 6 4.00 -4.51 0.52
C ARG A 6 4.59 -4.53 1.93
N GLN A 7 4.95 -3.37 2.46
CA GLN A 7 5.38 -3.20 3.85
C GLN A 7 6.66 -3.96 4.21
N ASN A 8 7.50 -4.27 3.22
CA ASN A 8 8.85 -4.82 3.44
C ASN A 8 9.91 -3.74 3.26
N ILE A 9 11.12 -4.02 3.72
CA ILE A 9 12.35 -3.30 3.37
C ILE A 9 13.17 -4.09 2.34
N GLN A 10 13.81 -3.38 1.41
CA GLN A 10 14.76 -3.94 0.44
C GLN A 10 16.13 -3.29 0.61
N TYR A 11 17.17 -4.14 0.62
CA TYR A 11 18.57 -3.72 0.61
C TYR A 11 19.17 -4.04 -0.75
N ASN A 12 19.86 -3.06 -1.33
CA ASN A 12 20.60 -3.21 -2.58
C ASN A 12 22.10 -3.28 -2.27
N TRP A 13 22.84 -3.99 -3.13
CA TRP A 13 24.28 -4.18 -3.02
C TRP A 13 24.81 -4.97 -1.79
N PRO A 14 24.07 -5.92 -1.18
CA PRO A 14 24.70 -6.82 -0.21
C PRO A 14 25.76 -7.67 -0.94
N LYS A 15 26.97 -7.75 -0.38
CA LYS A 15 27.99 -8.67 -0.93
C LYS A 15 27.56 -10.09 -0.62
N LEU A 16 27.62 -10.98 -1.61
CA LEU A 16 27.20 -12.38 -1.46
C LEU A 16 27.86 -13.06 -0.25
N SER A 17 29.13 -12.77 0.01
CA SER A 17 29.88 -13.32 1.15
C SER A 17 29.38 -12.88 2.52
N GLN A 18 28.58 -11.83 2.61
CA GLN A 18 28.02 -11.26 3.86
C GLN A 18 26.55 -11.64 4.05
N VAL A 19 25.92 -12.30 3.07
CA VAL A 19 24.46 -12.55 3.12
C VAL A 19 24.08 -13.46 4.29
N ALA A 20 24.91 -14.45 4.64
CA ALA A 20 24.64 -15.30 5.80
C ALA A 20 24.62 -14.47 7.10
N ASP A 21 25.66 -13.68 7.34
CA ASP A 21 25.78 -12.82 8.53
C ASP A 21 24.61 -11.82 8.63
N ILE A 22 24.22 -11.19 7.50
CA ILE A 22 23.07 -10.28 7.45
C ILE A 22 21.77 -10.99 7.81
N LEU A 23 21.58 -12.23 7.33
CA LEU A 23 20.38 -13.00 7.63
C LEU A 23 20.34 -13.48 9.09
N ASP A 24 21.50 -13.81 9.68
CA ASP A 24 21.62 -14.17 11.09
C ASP A 24 21.31 -12.96 12.00
N GLU A 25 21.78 -11.77 11.61
CA GLU A 25 21.48 -10.51 12.32
C GLU A 25 19.98 -10.18 12.27
N LEU A 26 19.35 -10.28 11.08
CA LEU A 26 17.90 -10.10 10.94
C LEU A 26 17.10 -11.13 11.76
N ALA A 27 17.55 -12.39 11.81
CA ALA A 27 16.89 -13.42 12.59
C ALA A 27 16.94 -13.15 14.10
N SER A 28 17.96 -12.44 14.60
CA SER A 28 18.07 -12.06 16.02
C SER A 28 16.97 -11.10 16.49
N VAL A 29 16.30 -10.43 15.54
CA VAL A 29 15.16 -9.52 15.77
C VAL A 29 13.89 -10.02 15.07
N GLU A 30 13.77 -11.34 14.90
CA GLU A 30 12.59 -12.04 14.36
C GLU A 30 12.25 -11.68 12.89
N MET A 31 13.20 -11.13 12.13
CA MET A 31 13.05 -10.85 10.71
C MET A 31 13.62 -11.98 9.84
N HIS A 32 13.04 -12.19 8.66
CA HIS A 32 13.55 -13.18 7.70
C HIS A 32 13.34 -12.78 6.23
N ALA A 33 14.17 -13.33 5.34
CA ALA A 33 14.02 -13.18 3.89
C ALA A 33 13.24 -14.34 3.22
N ILE A 34 12.73 -15.30 4.00
CA ILE A 34 11.97 -16.47 3.51
C ILE A 34 10.71 -15.99 2.77
N GLN A 35 10.47 -16.57 1.58
CA GLN A 35 9.28 -16.31 0.73
C GLN A 35 9.01 -14.81 0.40
N THR A 36 10.02 -13.95 0.52
CA THR A 36 9.96 -12.54 0.07
C THR A 36 9.85 -12.43 -1.47
N SER A 37 10.38 -13.43 -2.19
CA SER A 37 10.28 -13.61 -3.64
C SER A 37 9.70 -14.99 -4.03
N GLY A 38 9.80 -15.41 -5.29
CA GLY A 38 9.40 -16.75 -5.74
C GLY A 38 7.92 -16.93 -6.10
N ASN A 39 7.56 -18.17 -6.44
CA ASN A 39 6.22 -18.64 -6.79
C ASN A 39 5.53 -19.26 -5.56
N CYS A 40 5.27 -18.43 -4.57
CA CYS A 40 4.72 -18.82 -3.28
C CYS A 40 3.89 -17.67 -2.71
N ILE A 41 3.34 -17.86 -1.52
CA ILE A 41 2.68 -16.83 -0.73
C ILE A 41 3.73 -15.79 -0.30
N ARG A 42 3.45 -14.51 -0.54
CA ARG A 42 4.29 -13.36 -0.17
C ARG A 42 3.80 -12.76 1.15
N ASN A 43 4.58 -11.81 1.70
CA ASN A 43 4.23 -11.04 2.91
C ASN A 43 2.73 -10.69 3.01
N THR A 44 2.07 -10.93 4.14
CA THR A 44 0.67 -10.53 4.32
C THR A 44 0.59 -9.04 4.60
N THR A 45 -0.08 -8.27 3.74
CA THR A 45 -0.24 -6.83 3.93
C THR A 45 -1.37 -6.55 4.93
N ALA A 46 -1.20 -5.58 5.81
CA ALA A 46 -2.27 -5.09 6.69
C ALA A 46 -2.45 -3.57 6.58
N ASP A 47 -3.60 -3.05 7.00
CA ASP A 47 -3.80 -1.60 7.16
C ASP A 47 -2.66 -1.01 8.02
N GLN A 48 -1.98 0.04 7.55
CA GLN A 48 -0.93 0.70 8.32
C GLN A 48 -1.42 1.28 9.66
N TYR A 49 -2.71 1.57 9.82
CA TYR A 49 -3.29 2.10 11.06
C TYR A 49 -3.97 1.03 11.93
N ALA A 50 -3.77 -0.25 11.62
CA ALA A 50 -4.31 -1.37 12.35
C ALA A 50 -4.04 -1.32 13.87
N GLY A 51 -5.05 -1.57 14.69
CA GLY A 51 -4.97 -1.54 16.14
C GLY A 51 -5.03 -0.16 16.78
N VAL A 52 -5.06 0.94 16.01
CA VAL A 52 -5.00 2.32 16.55
C VAL A 52 -6.02 3.29 15.94
N THR A 53 -6.75 2.88 14.90
CA THR A 53 -7.79 3.70 14.27
C THR A 53 -9.18 3.43 14.86
N ALA A 54 -10.05 4.44 14.86
CA ALA A 54 -11.40 4.32 15.43
C ALA A 54 -12.40 3.65 14.48
N ASP A 55 -12.08 3.55 13.19
CA ASP A 55 -12.95 2.98 12.16
C ASP A 55 -12.72 1.48 11.92
N GLU A 56 -11.90 0.82 12.76
CA GLU A 56 -11.68 -0.62 12.66
C GLU A 56 -12.66 -1.44 13.50
N ILE A 57 -13.08 -2.59 12.99
CA ILE A 57 -13.88 -3.56 13.74
C ILE A 57 -13.02 -4.30 14.77
N GLU A 58 -11.85 -4.74 14.34
CA GLU A 58 -10.87 -5.50 15.12
C GLU A 58 -9.50 -5.30 14.47
N ASP A 59 -8.43 -5.52 15.23
CA ASP A 59 -7.06 -5.37 14.75
C ASP A 59 -6.71 -6.44 13.70
N PRO A 60 -6.49 -6.08 12.42
CA PRO A 60 -6.15 -7.06 11.38
C PRO A 60 -4.76 -7.66 11.52
N ARG A 61 -3.86 -7.10 12.35
CA ARG A 61 -2.49 -7.62 12.55
C ARG A 61 -2.50 -9.02 13.14
N ILE A 62 -3.45 -9.32 14.01
CA ILE A 62 -3.64 -10.64 14.63
C ILE A 62 -3.81 -11.70 13.53
N TYR A 63 -4.71 -11.45 12.59
CA TYR A 63 -4.98 -12.38 11.49
C TYR A 63 -3.87 -12.37 10.43
N ALA A 64 -3.26 -11.21 10.18
CA ALA A 64 -2.11 -11.14 9.28
C ALA A 64 -0.95 -12.02 9.78
N GLU A 65 -0.72 -12.05 11.09
CA GLU A 65 0.30 -12.87 11.74
C GLU A 65 -0.06 -14.36 11.74
N ILE A 66 -1.31 -14.71 12.01
CA ILE A 66 -1.81 -16.10 11.85
C ILE A 66 -1.56 -16.59 10.42
N ILE A 67 -1.90 -15.78 9.42
CA ILE A 67 -1.69 -16.11 8.00
C ILE A 67 -0.20 -16.19 7.68
N ARG A 68 0.64 -15.31 8.24
CA ARG A 68 2.10 -15.34 8.03
C ARG A 68 2.69 -16.64 8.56
N GLN A 69 2.39 -17.02 9.81
CA GLN A 69 2.90 -18.25 10.40
C GLN A 69 2.40 -19.49 9.66
N TRP A 70 1.11 -19.54 9.32
CA TRP A 70 0.53 -20.64 8.54
C TRP A 70 1.16 -20.77 7.13
N SER A 71 1.37 -19.66 6.44
CA SER A 71 1.88 -19.67 5.06
C SER A 71 3.38 -19.94 4.96
N THR A 72 4.13 -19.67 6.03
CA THR A 72 5.57 -19.84 6.05
C THR A 72 5.95 -21.31 6.05
N PHE A 73 6.74 -21.75 5.06
CA PHE A 73 7.10 -23.16 4.85
C PHE A 73 5.89 -24.12 4.69
N HIS A 74 4.74 -23.61 4.24
CA HIS A 74 3.57 -24.46 4.01
C HIS A 74 3.90 -25.60 3.02
N PRO A 75 3.72 -26.88 3.40
CA PRO A 75 4.22 -28.01 2.62
C PRO A 75 3.58 -28.09 1.23
N GLU A 76 2.30 -27.72 1.13
CA GLU A 76 1.56 -27.74 -0.14
C GLU A 76 1.81 -26.50 -1.02
N PHE A 77 2.08 -25.34 -0.41
CA PHE A 77 2.05 -24.03 -1.10
C PHE A 77 3.44 -23.39 -1.26
N THR A 78 4.50 -24.19 -1.09
CA THR A 78 5.87 -23.76 -1.35
C THR A 78 6.12 -23.50 -2.85
N PHE A 79 5.37 -24.15 -3.75
CA PHE A 79 5.49 -24.01 -5.21
C PHE A 79 4.14 -23.84 -5.94
N LEU A 80 3.56 -22.66 -5.79
CA LEU A 80 2.35 -22.23 -6.50
C LEU A 80 2.61 -21.97 -8.00
N PRO A 81 1.57 -21.86 -8.85
CA PRO A 81 1.77 -21.51 -10.26
C PRO A 81 2.51 -20.17 -10.45
N ARG A 82 2.27 -19.20 -9.56
CA ARG A 82 2.97 -17.90 -9.51
C ARG A 82 2.86 -17.29 -8.10
N LYS A 83 3.49 -16.13 -7.88
CA LYS A 83 3.39 -15.36 -6.63
C LYS A 83 1.93 -15.15 -6.20
N PHE A 84 1.68 -15.29 -4.91
CA PHE A 84 0.35 -15.17 -4.30
C PHE A 84 0.41 -14.16 -3.15
N LYS A 85 -0.54 -13.22 -3.12
CA LYS A 85 -0.53 -12.05 -2.24
C LYS A 85 -1.82 -12.02 -1.43
N ILE A 86 -1.69 -11.87 -0.13
CA ILE A 86 -2.82 -11.70 0.78
C ILE A 86 -2.76 -10.31 1.40
N ALA A 87 -3.92 -9.70 1.62
CA ALA A 87 -4.06 -8.48 2.42
C ALA A 87 -5.28 -8.56 3.35
N VAL A 88 -5.18 -7.92 4.51
CA VAL A 88 -6.21 -7.89 5.55
C VAL A 88 -6.47 -6.45 6.00
N SER A 89 -7.74 -6.06 6.11
CA SER A 89 -8.13 -4.78 6.69
C SER A 89 -9.24 -4.94 7.71
N GLY A 90 -9.14 -4.21 8.81
CA GLY A 90 -10.20 -4.08 9.82
C GLY A 90 -11.09 -2.86 9.61
N ALA A 91 -10.67 -1.92 8.75
CA ALA A 91 -11.32 -0.62 8.58
C ALA A 91 -12.66 -0.72 7.84
N VAL A 92 -13.66 0.01 8.35
CA VAL A 92 -15.00 0.13 7.76
C VAL A 92 -15.07 1.40 6.92
N GLY A 93 -15.47 1.27 5.65
CA GLY A 93 -15.55 2.42 4.74
C GLY A 93 -14.19 2.98 4.30
N ALA A 94 -13.11 2.19 4.46
CA ALA A 94 -11.78 2.55 3.99
C ALA A 94 -11.01 1.30 3.54
N ASP A 95 -10.26 1.44 2.44
CA ASP A 95 -9.27 0.45 1.99
C ASP A 95 -7.91 1.14 1.87
N ARG A 96 -7.18 1.13 2.98
CA ARG A 96 -5.85 1.75 3.12
C ARG A 96 -4.69 0.87 2.66
N ALA A 97 -4.97 -0.39 2.31
CA ALA A 97 -3.96 -1.39 1.96
C ALA A 97 -4.13 -1.94 0.53
N ALA A 98 -5.03 -1.35 -0.26
CA ALA A 98 -5.41 -1.83 -1.59
C ALA A 98 -5.80 -3.32 -1.58
N VAL A 99 -6.60 -3.73 -0.59
CA VAL A 99 -6.99 -5.11 -0.29
C VAL A 99 -7.61 -5.77 -1.52
N ARG A 100 -8.47 -5.07 -2.26
CA ARG A 100 -9.13 -5.59 -3.48
C ARG A 100 -8.18 -5.89 -4.64
N PHE A 101 -6.92 -5.48 -4.58
CA PHE A 101 -5.91 -5.74 -5.60
C PHE A 101 -4.92 -6.87 -5.23
N HIS A 102 -5.20 -7.59 -4.15
CA HIS A 102 -4.46 -8.78 -3.73
C HIS A 102 -5.05 -10.06 -4.34
N ASP A 103 -4.26 -11.15 -4.37
CA ASP A 103 -4.75 -12.44 -4.87
C ASP A 103 -5.89 -12.95 -3.97
N ILE A 104 -5.77 -12.76 -2.65
CA ILE A 104 -6.86 -12.76 -1.67
C ILE A 104 -6.88 -11.42 -0.93
N GLY A 105 -8.04 -10.79 -0.87
CA GLY A 105 -8.32 -9.64 -0.01
C GLY A 105 -9.33 -10.01 1.07
N LEU A 106 -9.03 -9.67 2.31
CA LEU A 106 -9.87 -9.92 3.48
C LEU A 106 -10.28 -8.61 4.14
N PHE A 107 -11.59 -8.42 4.30
CA PHE A 107 -12.12 -7.37 5.17
C PHE A 107 -12.74 -8.03 6.40
N ILE A 108 -12.37 -7.56 7.58
CA ILE A 108 -13.06 -7.95 8.82
C ILE A 108 -14.44 -7.29 8.78
N VAL A 109 -15.49 -8.08 8.98
CA VAL A 109 -16.89 -7.65 8.90
C VAL A 109 -17.70 -8.24 10.06
N LYS A 110 -18.87 -7.67 10.33
CA LYS A 110 -19.89 -8.26 11.20
C LYS A 110 -21.04 -8.79 10.36
N ASN A 111 -21.55 -9.99 10.66
CA ASN A 111 -22.78 -10.48 10.06
C ASN A 111 -24.03 -9.87 10.74
N ASP A 112 -25.22 -10.24 10.26
CA ASP A 112 -26.50 -9.76 10.78
C ASP A 112 -26.73 -10.13 12.27
N ALA A 113 -26.08 -11.19 12.76
CA ALA A 113 -26.12 -11.60 14.17
C ALA A 113 -25.10 -10.85 15.06
N GLY A 114 -24.26 -9.99 14.46
CA GLY A 114 -23.21 -9.24 15.14
C GLY A 114 -21.90 -10.01 15.35
N GLU A 115 -21.77 -11.22 14.79
CA GLU A 115 -20.56 -12.02 14.87
C GLU A 115 -19.49 -11.47 13.94
N VAL A 116 -18.24 -11.44 14.40
CA VAL A 116 -17.10 -10.95 13.62
C VAL A 116 -16.52 -12.09 12.78
N GLY A 117 -16.27 -11.82 11.51
CA GLY A 117 -15.67 -12.74 10.54
C GLY A 117 -15.06 -11.99 9.36
N PHE A 118 -14.99 -12.64 8.20
CA PHE A 118 -14.29 -12.11 7.02
C PHE A 118 -15.18 -12.08 5.78
N GLU A 119 -15.21 -10.94 5.09
CA GLU A 119 -15.60 -10.86 3.69
C GLU A 119 -14.38 -11.20 2.81
N VAL A 120 -14.55 -12.12 1.86
CA VAL A 120 -13.44 -12.69 1.07
C VAL A 120 -13.55 -12.29 -0.40
N TRP A 121 -12.49 -11.65 -0.88
CA TRP A 121 -12.28 -11.26 -2.26
C TRP A 121 -11.12 -12.04 -2.87
N VAL A 122 -11.25 -12.51 -4.12
CA VAL A 122 -10.21 -13.28 -4.81
C VAL A 122 -9.99 -12.77 -6.23
N GLY A 123 -8.76 -12.89 -6.73
CA GLY A 123 -8.45 -12.60 -8.13
C GLY A 123 -8.11 -11.13 -8.41
N GLY A 124 -7.60 -10.39 -7.42
CA GLY A 124 -7.04 -9.07 -7.64
C GLY A 124 -5.61 -9.11 -8.19
N GLY A 125 -5.17 -8.01 -8.80
CA GLY A 125 -3.76 -7.78 -9.07
C GLY A 125 -3.47 -6.83 -10.22
N LEU A 126 -2.39 -6.06 -10.10
CA LEU A 126 -2.12 -4.90 -10.98
C LEU A 126 -1.28 -5.19 -12.22
N GLY A 127 -0.31 -6.10 -12.20
CA GLY A 127 0.60 -6.27 -13.37
C GLY A 127 -0.13 -6.66 -14.65
N ARG A 128 0.38 -6.30 -15.83
CA ARG A 128 -0.14 -6.51 -17.22
C ARG A 128 -1.64 -6.39 -17.46
N THR A 129 -2.44 -7.29 -16.92
CA THR A 129 -3.90 -7.26 -17.02
C THR A 129 -4.44 -6.88 -15.64
N PRO A 130 -4.55 -5.60 -15.29
CA PRO A 130 -5.03 -5.20 -13.97
C PRO A 130 -6.46 -5.71 -13.75
N MET A 131 -6.73 -6.26 -12.57
CA MET A 131 -8.06 -6.76 -12.18
C MET A 131 -8.32 -6.37 -10.73
N ILE A 132 -9.54 -5.89 -10.47
CA ILE A 132 -10.12 -5.78 -9.13
C ILE A 132 -10.62 -7.17 -8.77
N GLY A 133 -10.31 -7.62 -7.54
CA GLY A 133 -10.80 -8.89 -7.02
C GLY A 133 -12.32 -9.00 -7.09
N LYS A 134 -12.82 -10.23 -7.00
CA LYS A 134 -14.24 -10.54 -6.96
C LYS A 134 -14.59 -11.04 -5.59
N LYS A 135 -15.65 -10.49 -5.00
CA LYS A 135 -16.21 -11.04 -3.76
C LYS A 135 -16.75 -12.44 -4.06
N ILE A 136 -16.21 -13.45 -3.38
CA ILE A 136 -16.66 -14.83 -3.51
C ILE A 136 -17.47 -15.30 -2.31
N ARG A 137 -17.29 -14.65 -1.15
CA ARG A 137 -18.04 -14.95 0.07
C ARG A 137 -18.20 -13.71 0.95
N GLY A 138 -19.42 -13.49 1.44
CA GLY A 138 -19.75 -12.34 2.29
C GLY A 138 -19.33 -12.51 3.75
N PHE A 139 -19.22 -13.76 4.22
CA PHE A 139 -18.86 -14.04 5.60
C PHE A 139 -18.20 -15.43 5.74
N VAL A 140 -17.02 -15.45 6.35
CA VAL A 140 -16.31 -16.63 6.85
C VAL A 140 -16.04 -16.41 8.33
N ALA A 141 -16.42 -17.38 9.17
CA ALA A 141 -16.16 -17.29 10.61
C ALA A 141 -14.64 -17.33 10.88
N LYS A 142 -14.20 -16.72 12.00
CA LYS A 142 -12.78 -16.66 12.34
C LYS A 142 -12.11 -18.04 12.40
N ALA A 143 -12.79 -19.00 12.99
CA ALA A 143 -12.32 -20.38 13.12
C ALA A 143 -12.10 -21.06 11.76
N ASP A 144 -12.87 -20.67 10.74
CA ASP A 144 -12.82 -21.25 9.41
C ASP A 144 -11.84 -20.51 8.46
N LEU A 145 -11.19 -19.44 8.92
CA LEU A 145 -10.38 -18.58 8.06
C LEU A 145 -9.30 -19.35 7.30
N LEU A 146 -8.46 -20.13 8.00
CA LEU A 146 -7.36 -20.85 7.36
C LEU A 146 -7.85 -21.95 6.42
N ALA A 147 -8.89 -22.69 6.80
CA ALA A 147 -9.51 -23.69 5.93
C ALA A 147 -10.05 -23.05 4.64
N TYR A 148 -10.66 -21.86 4.73
CA TYR A 148 -11.14 -21.16 3.55
C TYR A 148 -10.01 -20.64 2.66
N LEU A 149 -8.93 -20.11 3.24
CA LEU A 149 -7.74 -19.70 2.48
C LEU A 149 -7.08 -20.90 1.79
N GLU A 150 -6.99 -22.03 2.47
CA GLU A 150 -6.48 -23.28 1.91
C GLU A 150 -7.34 -23.74 0.72
N ALA A 151 -8.67 -23.74 0.84
CA ALA A 151 -9.57 -24.08 -0.26
C ALA A 151 -9.33 -23.20 -1.51
N VAL A 152 -9.21 -21.89 -1.34
CA VAL A 152 -8.88 -20.96 -2.44
C VAL A 152 -7.52 -21.32 -3.07
N LEU A 153 -6.51 -21.56 -2.23
CA LEU A 153 -5.16 -21.88 -2.69
C LEU A 153 -5.07 -23.25 -3.37
N ARG A 154 -5.81 -24.26 -2.92
CA ARG A 154 -5.88 -25.59 -3.55
C ARG A 154 -6.50 -25.52 -4.94
N VAL A 155 -7.64 -24.84 -5.08
CA VAL A 155 -8.26 -24.62 -6.40
C VAL A 155 -7.27 -23.92 -7.33
N TYR A 156 -6.58 -22.88 -6.85
CA TYR A 156 -5.54 -22.21 -7.63
C TYR A 156 -4.34 -23.12 -7.94
N ASN A 157 -3.91 -23.95 -6.99
CA ASN A 157 -2.75 -24.82 -7.14
C ASN A 157 -3.00 -25.89 -8.22
N MET A 158 -4.20 -26.49 -8.21
CA MET A 158 -4.63 -27.54 -9.13
C MET A 158 -4.94 -27.01 -10.53
N LEU A 159 -5.68 -25.89 -10.63
CA LEU A 159 -6.21 -25.40 -11.91
C LEU A 159 -5.37 -24.26 -12.51
N GLY A 160 -4.49 -23.65 -11.71
CA GLY A 160 -3.64 -22.55 -12.15
C GLY A 160 -2.63 -22.99 -13.20
N ARG A 161 -2.58 -22.22 -14.29
CA ARG A 161 -1.67 -22.45 -15.42
C ARG A 161 -0.20 -22.42 -14.99
N ARG A 162 0.57 -23.38 -15.50
CA ARG A 162 2.04 -23.45 -15.37
C ARG A 162 2.77 -23.44 -16.71
N ASP A 163 2.03 -23.54 -17.81
CA ASP A 163 2.54 -23.52 -19.18
C ASP A 163 2.88 -22.10 -19.66
N ASN A 164 2.19 -21.07 -19.14
CA ASN A 164 2.42 -19.68 -19.49
C ASN A 164 2.45 -18.78 -18.26
N MET A 165 3.65 -18.32 -17.89
CA MET A 165 3.85 -17.50 -16.68
C MET A 165 3.09 -16.16 -16.70
N TYR A 166 2.74 -15.63 -17.87
CA TYR A 166 1.96 -14.39 -18.02
C TYR A 166 0.47 -14.60 -17.76
N LYS A 167 0.00 -15.85 -17.80
CA LYS A 167 -1.38 -16.26 -17.53
C LYS A 167 -1.52 -17.10 -16.25
N ALA A 168 -0.45 -17.20 -15.45
CA ALA A 168 -0.37 -18.10 -14.30
C ALA A 168 -0.91 -17.53 -12.97
N ARG A 169 -1.38 -16.28 -12.91
CA ARG A 169 -1.88 -15.66 -11.67
C ARG A 169 -3.34 -16.03 -11.43
N VAL A 170 -3.77 -16.13 -10.16
CA VAL A 170 -5.14 -16.53 -9.79
C VAL A 170 -6.20 -15.62 -10.41
N LYS A 171 -5.92 -14.32 -10.58
CA LYS A 171 -6.83 -13.40 -11.28
C LYS A 171 -7.22 -13.86 -12.70
N ILE A 172 -6.30 -14.51 -13.41
CA ILE A 172 -6.55 -15.04 -14.75
C ILE A 172 -7.43 -16.28 -14.65
N LEU A 173 -7.16 -17.17 -13.68
CA LEU A 173 -8.00 -18.33 -13.40
C LEU A 173 -9.43 -17.91 -13.06
N VAL A 174 -9.62 -17.00 -12.10
CA VAL A 174 -10.95 -16.48 -11.71
C VAL A 174 -11.68 -15.87 -12.91
N HIS A 175 -10.97 -15.13 -13.77
CA HIS A 175 -11.56 -14.53 -14.97
C HIS A 175 -11.96 -15.56 -16.03
N GLU A 176 -11.10 -16.53 -16.33
CA GLU A 176 -11.34 -17.57 -17.36
C GLU A 176 -12.38 -18.60 -16.91
N THR A 177 -12.37 -18.99 -15.63
CA THR A 177 -13.36 -19.91 -15.03
C THR A 177 -14.72 -19.23 -14.82
N GLY A 178 -14.72 -17.92 -14.53
CA GLY A 178 -15.91 -17.20 -14.10
C GLY A 178 -16.08 -17.24 -12.58
N THR A 179 -16.54 -16.13 -12.00
CA THR A 179 -16.63 -15.95 -10.53
C THR A 179 -17.54 -17.01 -9.89
N GLU A 180 -18.71 -17.29 -10.47
CA GLU A 180 -19.67 -18.25 -9.91
C GLU A 180 -19.11 -19.66 -9.83
N GLU A 181 -18.49 -20.14 -10.92
CA GLU A 181 -17.90 -21.48 -10.95
C GLU A 181 -16.65 -21.57 -10.08
N PHE A 182 -15.81 -20.53 -10.05
CA PHE A 182 -14.68 -20.48 -9.13
C PHE A 182 -15.14 -20.55 -7.67
N THR A 183 -16.17 -19.77 -7.30
CA THR A 183 -16.80 -19.84 -5.98
C THR A 183 -17.29 -21.26 -5.69
N ARG A 184 -18.04 -21.89 -6.60
CA ARG A 184 -18.54 -23.26 -6.42
C ARG A 184 -17.42 -24.26 -6.14
N LEU A 185 -16.29 -24.16 -6.85
CA LEU A 185 -15.12 -25.01 -6.63
C LEU A 185 -14.48 -24.77 -5.26
N VAL A 186 -14.32 -23.51 -4.85
CA VAL A 186 -13.80 -23.16 -3.52
C VAL A 186 -14.71 -23.64 -2.41
N GLU A 187 -16.02 -23.43 -2.53
CA GLU A 187 -17.00 -23.91 -1.55
C GLU A 187 -16.96 -25.43 -1.43
N LYS A 188 -16.80 -26.15 -2.55
CA LYS A 188 -16.68 -27.60 -2.53
C LYS A 188 -15.40 -28.08 -1.81
N GLU A 189 -14.25 -27.46 -2.10
CA GLU A 189 -13.00 -27.75 -1.39
C GLU A 189 -13.09 -27.38 0.10
N PHE A 190 -13.78 -26.29 0.43
CA PHE A 190 -14.00 -25.87 1.81
C PHE A 190 -14.87 -26.86 2.58
N GLU A 191 -15.99 -27.34 2.00
CA GLU A 191 -16.84 -28.39 2.60
C GLU A 191 -16.04 -29.66 2.92
N ASP A 192 -15.08 -30.03 2.06
CA ASP A 192 -14.27 -31.24 2.25
C ASP A 192 -13.13 -31.06 3.28
N THR A 193 -12.78 -29.82 3.64
CA THR A 193 -11.65 -29.48 4.52
C THR A 193 -12.05 -28.85 5.85
N GLN A 194 -13.26 -28.29 5.94
CA GLN A 194 -13.78 -27.66 7.14
C GLN A 194 -13.87 -28.67 8.30
N GLY A 195 -13.46 -28.25 9.51
CA GLY A 195 -13.39 -29.12 10.69
C GLY A 195 -12.24 -30.15 10.65
N GLY A 196 -11.32 -30.03 9.68
CA GLY A 196 -10.13 -30.87 9.55
C GLY A 196 -8.92 -30.36 10.36
N ALA A 197 -7.71 -30.64 9.88
CA ALA A 197 -6.45 -30.41 10.58
C ALA A 197 -6.04 -28.92 10.80
N LEU A 198 -6.86 -27.96 10.34
CA LEU A 198 -6.57 -26.53 10.37
C LEU A 198 -7.42 -25.76 11.39
N ASP A 199 -8.02 -26.46 12.35
CA ASP A 199 -8.65 -25.80 13.49
C ASP A 199 -7.56 -25.09 14.31
N LEU A 200 -7.53 -23.76 14.26
CA LEU A 200 -6.52 -22.99 14.98
C LEU A 200 -6.85 -23.04 16.47
N PRO A 201 -5.98 -23.61 17.33
CA PRO A 201 -6.26 -23.68 18.76
C PRO A 201 -6.55 -22.28 19.32
N ALA A 202 -7.60 -22.15 20.14
CA ALA A 202 -7.98 -20.86 20.73
C ALA A 202 -6.82 -20.23 21.55
N GLU A 203 -5.98 -21.07 22.16
CA GLU A 203 -4.77 -20.64 22.87
C GLU A 203 -3.74 -19.97 21.95
N GLU A 204 -3.62 -20.43 20.70
CA GLU A 204 -2.68 -19.86 19.74
C GLU A 204 -3.18 -18.53 19.18
N ILE A 205 -4.50 -18.42 18.93
CA ILE A 205 -5.14 -17.13 18.61
C ILE A 205 -4.89 -16.14 19.74
N GLN A 206 -5.10 -16.56 20.99
CA GLN A 206 -4.90 -15.70 22.15
C GLN A 206 -3.44 -15.29 22.31
N ARG A 207 -2.49 -16.21 22.13
CA ARG A 207 -1.04 -15.91 22.18
C ARG A 207 -0.66 -14.83 21.17
N ILE A 208 -1.17 -14.91 19.95
CA ILE A 208 -0.92 -13.91 18.91
C ILE A 208 -1.64 -12.60 19.24
N ALA A 209 -2.88 -12.65 19.75
CA ALA A 209 -3.61 -11.47 20.18
C ALA A 209 -2.89 -10.73 21.32
N ASP A 210 -2.30 -11.47 22.27
CA ASP A 210 -1.52 -10.94 23.39
C ASP A 210 -0.27 -10.20 22.92
N TYR A 211 0.35 -10.64 21.82
CA TYR A 211 1.49 -9.96 21.20
C TYR A 211 1.10 -8.58 20.62
N PHE A 212 -0.12 -8.42 20.13
CA PHE A 212 -0.61 -7.18 19.53
C PHE A 212 -1.45 -6.31 20.48
N GLN A 213 -1.44 -6.60 21.78
CA GLN A 213 -2.17 -5.78 22.76
C GLN A 213 -1.74 -4.32 22.65
N PRO A 214 -2.69 -3.38 22.75
CA PRO A 214 -2.34 -1.98 22.78
C PRO A 214 -1.41 -1.70 23.98
N PRO A 215 -0.46 -0.77 23.85
CA PRO A 215 0.34 -0.35 24.97
C PRO A 215 -0.54 0.30 26.05
N ALA A 216 -0.01 0.40 27.26
CA ALA A 216 -0.70 1.05 28.37
C ALA A 216 -0.76 2.57 28.15
N TYR A 217 -1.78 3.03 27.44
CA TYR A 217 -2.01 4.45 27.20
C TYR A 217 -2.26 5.21 28.51
N GLU A 218 -1.70 6.42 28.60
CA GLU A 218 -2.01 7.36 29.67
C GLU A 218 -3.45 7.90 29.50
N ALA A 219 -4.12 8.17 30.63
CA ALA A 219 -5.44 8.78 30.61
C ALA A 219 -5.34 10.29 30.31
N LEU A 220 -5.40 10.64 29.03
CA LEU A 220 -5.26 11.99 28.51
C LEU A 220 -6.57 12.50 27.89
N SER A 221 -6.63 13.81 27.63
CA SER A 221 -7.72 14.44 26.87
C SER A 221 -7.25 14.82 25.47
N ASP A 222 -8.15 14.71 24.50
CA ASP A 222 -7.90 15.24 23.15
C ASP A 222 -7.72 16.76 23.14
N ASP A 223 -7.00 17.22 22.12
CA ASP A 223 -6.76 18.62 21.78
C ASP A 223 -6.22 19.44 22.97
N PRO A 224 -5.06 19.06 23.55
CA PRO A 224 -4.48 19.81 24.65
C PRO A 224 -4.20 21.26 24.23
N PRO A 225 -4.45 22.28 25.10
CA PRO A 225 -4.30 23.68 24.72
C PRO A 225 -2.91 24.05 24.17
N ALA A 226 -1.88 23.35 24.62
CA ALA A 226 -0.51 23.51 24.12
C ALA A 226 -0.39 23.18 22.62
N LEU A 227 -1.05 22.13 22.14
CA LEU A 227 -1.07 21.78 20.72
C LEU A 227 -1.76 22.89 19.90
N THR A 228 -2.90 23.38 20.37
CA THR A 228 -3.62 24.47 19.69
C THR A 228 -2.77 25.74 19.61
N ALA A 229 -2.09 26.11 20.69
CA ALA A 229 -1.20 27.26 20.70
C ALA A 229 -0.05 27.10 19.69
N ARG A 230 0.64 25.96 19.68
CA ARG A 230 1.73 25.68 18.72
C ARG A 230 1.28 25.72 17.26
N ARG A 231 0.10 25.17 16.96
CA ARG A 231 -0.50 25.23 15.61
C ARG A 231 -0.87 26.66 15.18
N PHE A 232 -1.16 27.54 16.13
CA PHE A 232 -1.40 28.94 15.83
C PHE A 232 -0.09 29.73 15.60
N GLU A 233 0.94 29.42 16.38
CA GLU A 233 2.24 30.09 16.35
C GLU A 233 3.10 29.71 15.14
N ASP A 234 3.01 28.46 14.66
CA ASP A 234 3.89 27.91 13.62
C ASP A 234 3.08 27.36 12.44
N LYS A 235 3.15 28.07 11.29
CA LYS A 235 2.43 27.70 10.06
C LYS A 235 2.86 26.33 9.54
N ASP A 236 4.15 26.02 9.58
CA ASP A 236 4.70 24.80 8.98
C ASP A 236 4.35 23.59 9.83
N PHE A 237 4.45 23.72 11.16
CA PHE A 237 3.94 22.71 12.07
C PHE A 237 2.44 22.48 11.90
N ASN A 238 1.63 23.54 11.78
CA ASN A 238 0.19 23.38 11.57
C ASN A 238 -0.13 22.68 10.25
N ASN A 239 0.61 22.99 9.17
CA ASN A 239 0.48 22.28 7.90
C ASN A 239 0.84 20.80 8.06
N TRP A 240 1.92 20.48 8.77
CA TRP A 240 2.31 19.11 9.05
C TRP A 240 1.26 18.36 9.88
N VAL A 241 0.74 18.94 10.96
CA VAL A 241 -0.35 18.34 11.75
C VAL A 241 -1.60 18.11 10.89
N ARG A 242 -1.95 19.06 10.00
CA ARG A 242 -3.12 18.93 9.13
C ARG A 242 -2.99 17.77 8.13
N VAL A 243 -1.79 17.53 7.61
CA VAL A 243 -1.55 16.63 6.47
C VAL A 243 -1.05 15.26 6.92
N ASN A 244 -0.13 15.22 7.88
CA ASN A 244 0.60 14.00 8.27
C ASN A 244 0.07 13.35 9.55
N VAL A 245 -0.81 14.01 10.30
CA VAL A 245 -1.34 13.47 11.56
C VAL A 245 -2.78 13.02 11.39
N ALA A 246 -3.01 11.73 11.64
CA ALA A 246 -4.34 11.12 11.67
C ALA A 246 -4.81 10.92 13.12
N ARG A 247 -6.13 10.77 13.27
CA ARG A 247 -6.74 10.54 14.59
C ARG A 247 -6.44 9.15 15.10
N HIS A 248 -6.07 9.07 16.37
CA HIS A 248 -5.95 7.83 17.11
C HIS A 248 -7.27 7.51 17.84
N LYS A 249 -7.53 6.24 18.15
CA LYS A 249 -8.76 5.84 18.88
C LYS A 249 -8.72 6.11 20.39
N ALA A 250 -7.53 6.09 20.99
CA ALA A 250 -7.32 6.50 22.38
C ALA A 250 -7.17 8.03 22.46
N ALA A 251 -7.88 8.64 23.41
CA ALA A 251 -7.89 10.08 23.63
C ALA A 251 -6.50 10.62 24.01
N GLY A 252 -6.16 11.79 23.49
CA GLY A 252 -4.87 12.45 23.72
C GLY A 252 -3.70 11.85 22.92
N TYR A 253 -3.94 10.81 22.13
CA TYR A 253 -2.97 10.22 21.21
C TYR A 253 -3.30 10.57 19.75
N ALA A 254 -2.33 10.39 18.86
CA ALA A 254 -2.39 10.68 17.44
C ALA A 254 -1.50 9.70 16.66
N ILE A 255 -1.83 9.50 15.39
CA ILE A 255 -1.04 8.70 14.46
C ILE A 255 -0.23 9.67 13.60
N ALA A 256 1.10 9.69 13.72
CA ALA A 256 1.95 10.57 12.93
C ALA A 256 2.59 9.82 11.74
N ASN A 257 2.51 10.39 10.54
CA ASN A 257 3.08 9.81 9.33
C ASN A 257 4.38 10.50 8.93
N ILE A 258 5.39 9.70 8.62
CA ILE A 258 6.67 10.16 8.10
C ILE A 258 6.68 9.91 6.60
N SER A 259 6.67 10.99 5.82
CA SER A 259 6.79 10.90 4.36
C SER A 259 8.24 10.64 3.98
N LEU A 260 8.48 9.56 3.23
CA LEU A 260 9.80 9.21 2.68
C LEU A 260 9.94 9.68 1.22
N LYS A 261 9.36 10.84 0.91
CA LYS A 261 9.43 11.47 -0.42
C LYS A 261 9.84 12.94 -0.38
N PRO A 262 10.95 13.28 0.30
CA PRO A 262 11.51 14.61 0.15
C PRO A 262 12.03 14.84 -1.26
N VAL A 263 12.04 16.10 -1.68
CA VAL A 263 12.51 16.49 -3.02
C VAL A 263 13.98 16.07 -3.17
N GLY A 264 14.30 15.41 -4.29
CA GLY A 264 15.65 14.92 -4.58
C GLY A 264 16.00 13.56 -3.98
N VAL A 265 15.10 12.92 -3.22
CA VAL A 265 15.29 11.55 -2.71
C VAL A 265 14.37 10.59 -3.47
N PRO A 266 14.86 9.40 -3.89
CA PRO A 266 13.99 8.39 -4.49
C PRO A 266 12.85 8.00 -3.54
N PRO A 267 11.58 8.00 -4.01
CA PRO A 267 10.45 7.70 -3.13
C PRO A 267 10.56 6.36 -2.41
N GLY A 268 10.44 6.38 -1.08
CA GLY A 268 10.53 5.21 -0.21
C GLY A 268 11.95 4.82 0.21
N ASP A 269 12.98 5.53 -0.26
CA ASP A 269 14.36 5.33 0.20
C ASP A 269 14.60 6.06 1.54
N VAL A 270 15.44 5.46 2.35
CA VAL A 270 15.89 5.99 3.64
C VAL A 270 17.34 5.56 3.90
N THR A 271 18.15 6.44 4.49
CA THR A 271 19.57 6.15 4.82
C THR A 271 19.67 5.30 6.09
N ALA A 272 20.85 4.75 6.40
CA ALA A 272 21.08 4.05 7.66
C ALA A 272 20.93 5.02 8.85
N ASP A 273 21.57 6.19 8.80
CA ASP A 273 21.46 7.22 9.83
C ASP A 273 20.01 7.67 10.09
N GLN A 274 19.19 7.78 9.04
CA GLN A 274 17.77 8.08 9.19
C GLN A 274 16.97 6.92 9.79
N MET A 275 17.34 5.66 9.52
CA MET A 275 16.71 4.50 10.18
C MET A 275 17.01 4.51 11.68
N ASP A 276 18.27 4.74 12.07
CA ASP A 276 18.68 4.83 13.48
C ASP A 276 17.94 5.99 14.16
N ALA A 277 17.91 7.17 13.53
CA ALA A 277 17.20 8.32 14.08
C ALA A 277 15.69 8.08 14.22
N VAL A 278 15.05 7.40 13.25
CA VAL A 278 13.62 7.06 13.35
C VAL A 278 13.37 6.04 14.47
N ALA A 279 14.30 5.11 14.72
CA ALA A 279 14.21 4.20 15.86
C ALA A 279 14.22 4.96 17.20
N ASP A 280 15.18 5.87 17.40
CA ASP A 280 15.27 6.72 18.60
C ASP A 280 14.03 7.61 18.79
N ILE A 281 13.52 8.18 17.68
CA ILE A 281 12.29 8.97 17.66
C ILE A 281 11.09 8.11 18.05
N ALA A 282 10.99 6.89 17.55
CA ALA A 282 9.88 5.99 17.88
C ALA A 282 9.91 5.54 19.34
N GLU A 283 11.09 5.24 19.89
CA GLU A 283 11.24 4.96 21.33
C GLU A 283 10.79 6.14 22.20
N THR A 284 11.14 7.36 21.79
CA THR A 284 10.83 8.58 22.55
C THR A 284 9.35 8.98 22.45
N PHE A 285 8.79 8.96 21.24
CA PHE A 285 7.51 9.60 20.95
C PHE A 285 6.39 8.63 20.58
N SER A 286 6.68 7.36 20.27
CA SER A 286 5.70 6.41 19.75
C SER A 286 5.70 5.07 20.45
N LEU A 287 6.18 5.04 21.71
CA LEU A 287 6.22 3.82 22.54
C LEU A 287 6.96 2.65 21.85
N GLY A 288 7.96 2.98 21.02
CA GLY A 288 8.74 2.03 20.22
C GLY A 288 8.06 1.53 18.94
N GLY A 289 6.86 2.01 18.60
CA GLY A 289 6.10 1.57 17.44
C GLY A 289 6.53 2.23 16.12
N ILE A 290 6.81 1.41 15.10
CA ILE A 290 6.99 1.86 13.71
C ILE A 290 6.24 0.92 12.78
N ARG A 291 5.59 1.46 11.74
CA ARG A 291 4.93 0.65 10.70
C ARG A 291 5.23 1.17 9.32
N VAL A 292 5.40 0.25 8.36
CA VAL A 292 5.59 0.60 6.95
C VAL A 292 4.22 0.65 6.27
N THR A 293 3.99 1.66 5.44
CA THR A 293 2.73 1.79 4.67
C THR A 293 2.84 1.18 3.28
N HIS A 294 1.70 0.84 2.69
CA HIS A 294 1.65 0.43 1.28
C HIS A 294 2.02 1.56 0.29
N GLU A 295 2.06 2.82 0.76
CA GLU A 295 2.52 3.97 -0.03
C GLU A 295 4.04 4.15 0.10
N GLN A 296 4.79 3.30 0.80
CA GLN A 296 6.25 3.43 1.03
C GLN A 296 6.62 4.54 2.04
N ASN A 297 5.74 4.81 3.02
CA ASN A 297 6.00 5.71 4.14
C ASN A 297 6.16 4.94 5.46
N LEU A 298 6.46 5.67 6.53
CA LEU A 298 6.43 5.15 7.90
C LEU A 298 5.30 5.80 8.73
N VAL A 299 4.87 5.08 9.75
CA VAL A 299 3.87 5.51 10.74
C VAL A 299 4.44 5.34 12.13
N LEU A 300 4.30 6.38 12.94
CA LEU A 300 4.42 6.38 14.39
C LEU A 300 3.00 6.30 14.96
N PRO A 301 2.53 5.10 15.36
CA PRO A 301 1.13 4.86 15.67
C PRO A 301 0.64 5.52 16.96
N ASP A 302 1.53 5.64 17.96
CA ASP A 302 1.14 5.91 19.35
C ASP A 302 1.76 7.20 19.89
N VAL A 303 1.49 8.34 19.24
CA VAL A 303 2.10 9.64 19.60
C VAL A 303 1.18 10.47 20.48
N ARG A 304 1.66 10.97 21.63
CA ARG A 304 0.88 11.91 22.43
C ARG A 304 0.72 13.26 21.72
N GLN A 305 -0.50 13.79 21.74
CA GLN A 305 -0.84 15.04 21.06
C GLN A 305 -0.06 16.25 21.59
N ASP A 306 0.30 16.26 22.89
CA ASP A 306 1.10 17.31 23.51
C ASP A 306 2.59 17.26 23.14
N GLN A 307 3.07 16.14 22.58
CA GLN A 307 4.45 15.95 22.13
C GLN A 307 4.64 16.13 20.61
N LEU A 308 3.55 16.33 19.85
CA LEU A 308 3.61 16.44 18.39
C LEU A 308 4.57 17.53 17.90
N TYR A 309 4.69 18.64 18.64
CA TYR A 309 5.61 19.72 18.26
C TYR A 309 7.08 19.28 18.36
N ASP A 310 7.45 18.62 19.46
CA ASP A 310 8.82 18.15 19.67
C ASP A 310 9.17 17.00 18.72
N LEU A 311 8.20 16.10 18.44
CA LEU A 311 8.34 15.09 17.39
C LEU A 311 8.60 15.73 16.02
N TRP A 312 7.81 16.74 15.64
CA TRP A 312 7.99 17.42 14.36
C TRP A 312 9.36 18.08 14.24
N LEU A 313 9.86 18.70 15.32
CA LEU A 313 11.22 19.26 15.36
C LEU A 313 12.29 18.18 15.14
N ALA A 314 12.17 17.03 15.83
CA ALA A 314 13.09 15.92 15.68
C ALA A 314 13.08 15.34 14.26
N LEU A 315 11.90 15.16 13.65
CA LEU A 315 11.77 14.73 12.25
C LEU A 315 12.37 15.76 11.28
N ARG A 316 12.21 17.06 11.57
CA ARG A 316 12.72 18.14 10.73
C ARG A 316 14.24 18.16 10.69
N GLU A 317 14.89 17.89 11.81
CA GLU A 317 16.36 17.76 11.88
C GLU A 317 16.90 16.63 10.98
N GLN A 318 16.10 15.58 10.75
CA GLN A 318 16.43 14.45 9.89
C GLN A 318 15.97 14.61 8.43
N GLY A 319 15.32 15.73 8.09
CA GLY A 319 14.72 15.96 6.76
C GLY A 319 13.51 15.06 6.48
N LEU A 320 12.77 14.68 7.53
CA LEU A 320 11.66 13.72 7.49
C LEU A 320 10.30 14.36 7.89
N ALA A 321 10.22 15.68 7.93
CA ALA A 321 9.02 16.42 8.37
C ALA A 321 8.17 17.01 7.22
N ASP A 322 8.34 16.50 5.99
CA ASP A 322 7.60 17.00 4.84
C ASP A 322 6.09 16.78 4.99
N ALA A 323 5.34 17.88 4.86
CA ALA A 323 3.90 17.92 5.03
C ALA A 323 3.16 17.66 3.70
N ASN A 324 3.39 16.49 3.09
CA ASN A 324 2.96 16.17 1.72
C ASN A 324 2.14 14.87 1.58
N LEU A 325 1.77 14.20 2.69
CA LEU A 325 1.01 12.94 2.66
C LEU A 325 -0.24 13.04 1.76
N ASP A 326 -0.48 12.01 0.92
CA ASP A 326 -1.58 11.94 -0.05
C ASP A 326 -1.63 13.05 -1.14
N HIS A 327 -0.65 13.96 -1.16
CA HIS A 327 -0.47 14.94 -2.23
C HIS A 327 0.42 14.40 -3.35
N ILE A 328 0.54 15.16 -4.45
CA ILE A 328 1.33 14.75 -5.63
C ILE A 328 2.80 14.45 -5.30
N GLY A 329 3.37 15.08 -4.27
CA GLY A 329 4.72 14.79 -3.79
C GLY A 329 4.86 13.42 -3.12
N ASP A 330 3.80 12.91 -2.49
CA ASP A 330 3.73 11.59 -1.85
C ASP A 330 3.47 10.47 -2.87
N MET A 331 4.31 10.43 -3.91
CA MET A 331 4.15 9.50 -5.02
C MET A 331 4.76 8.13 -4.72
N ILE A 332 4.17 7.07 -5.29
CA ILE A 332 4.79 5.75 -5.35
C ILE A 332 5.70 5.69 -6.58
N CYS A 333 6.93 5.24 -6.38
CA CYS A 333 7.86 4.94 -7.47
C CYS A 333 8.50 3.56 -7.26
N CYS A 334 8.51 2.74 -8.31
CA CYS A 334 9.32 1.53 -8.28
C CYS A 334 10.81 1.85 -8.56
N PRO A 335 11.75 0.97 -8.22
CA PRO A 335 13.17 1.20 -8.50
C PRO A 335 13.53 1.38 -9.99
N GLY A 336 12.71 0.85 -10.91
CA GLY A 336 12.92 1.02 -12.35
C GLY A 336 14.23 0.40 -12.86
N LEU A 337 14.64 0.78 -14.07
CA LEU A 337 15.83 0.24 -14.73
C LEU A 337 17.15 0.55 -14.00
N ASP A 338 17.14 1.49 -13.05
CA ASP A 338 18.28 1.82 -12.21
C ASP A 338 18.71 0.63 -11.31
N TYR A 339 17.76 -0.24 -10.93
CA TYR A 339 18.01 -1.41 -10.08
C TYR A 339 17.41 -2.73 -10.61
N CYS A 340 16.36 -2.67 -11.42
CA CYS A 340 15.53 -3.82 -11.77
C CYS A 340 15.81 -4.32 -13.20
N SER A 341 16.23 -5.58 -13.31
CA SER A 341 16.46 -6.26 -14.59
C SER A 341 15.19 -6.57 -15.41
N LEU A 342 14.01 -6.33 -14.85
CA LEU A 342 12.71 -6.51 -15.53
C LEU A 342 12.09 -5.20 -16.01
N ALA A 343 12.74 -4.06 -15.74
CA ALA A 343 12.22 -2.76 -16.12
C ALA A 343 12.44 -2.49 -17.62
N ASN A 344 11.55 -1.70 -18.22
CA ASN A 344 11.66 -1.26 -19.61
C ASN A 344 12.15 0.19 -19.69
N ALA A 345 11.94 0.97 -18.64
CA ALA A 345 12.38 2.35 -18.52
C ALA A 345 12.81 2.66 -17.08
N ARG A 346 13.56 3.74 -16.91
CA ARG A 346 13.88 4.30 -15.60
C ARG A 346 12.62 4.91 -14.99
N SER A 347 12.58 5.01 -13.67
CA SER A 347 11.44 5.64 -12.98
C SER A 347 11.86 6.63 -11.92
N ILE A 348 13.01 6.41 -11.27
CA ILE A 348 13.55 7.33 -10.26
C ILE A 348 13.82 8.73 -10.83
N PRO A 349 14.50 8.89 -12.00
CA PRO A 349 14.73 10.23 -12.58
C PRO A 349 13.45 10.96 -12.99
N ILE A 350 12.37 10.23 -13.31
CA ILE A 350 11.07 10.83 -13.60
C ILE A 350 10.40 11.30 -12.31
N ALA A 351 10.41 10.45 -11.27
CA ALA A 351 9.90 10.82 -9.95
C ALA A 351 10.60 12.07 -9.39
N GLU A 352 11.92 12.14 -9.51
CA GLU A 352 12.74 13.27 -9.06
C GLU A 352 12.35 14.58 -9.78
N ARG A 353 12.19 14.54 -11.11
CA ARG A 353 11.80 15.74 -11.86
C ARG A 353 10.37 16.18 -11.57
N ILE A 354 9.46 15.24 -11.28
CA ILE A 354 8.10 15.57 -10.84
C ILE A 354 8.14 16.16 -9.43
N SER A 355 8.89 15.59 -8.49
CA SER A 355 8.99 16.13 -7.13
C SER A 355 9.58 17.54 -7.13
N GLN A 356 10.59 17.81 -7.97
CA GLN A 356 11.11 19.17 -8.20
C GLN A 356 10.07 20.11 -8.80
N ARG A 357 9.30 19.66 -9.81
CA ARG A 357 8.23 20.47 -10.45
C ARG A 357 7.13 20.88 -9.49
N PHE A 358 6.81 20.01 -8.52
CA PHE A 358 5.75 20.21 -7.52
C PHE A 358 6.31 20.43 -6.11
N ALA A 359 7.54 20.95 -5.98
CA ALA A 359 8.21 21.14 -4.68
C ALA A 359 7.51 22.15 -3.76
N ASP A 360 6.76 23.10 -4.32
CA ASP A 360 5.99 24.09 -3.56
C ASP A 360 4.78 23.45 -2.86
N LEU A 361 4.83 23.37 -1.52
CA LEU A 361 3.77 22.80 -0.70
C LEU A 361 2.46 23.61 -0.77
N ASP A 362 2.51 24.94 -0.87
CA ASP A 362 1.28 25.74 -0.99
C ASP A 362 0.55 25.40 -2.30
N ARG A 363 1.31 25.12 -3.37
CA ARG A 363 0.76 24.59 -4.62
C ARG A 363 0.19 23.18 -4.47
N GLN A 364 0.87 22.28 -3.74
CA GLN A 364 0.33 20.95 -3.47
C GLN A 364 -0.98 21.00 -2.67
N TYR A 365 -1.09 21.92 -1.70
CA TYR A 365 -2.31 22.13 -0.93
C TYR A 365 -3.44 22.71 -1.79
N ASP A 366 -3.12 23.61 -2.72
CA ASP A 366 -4.11 24.07 -3.68
C ASP A 366 -4.59 22.91 -4.55
N ILE A 367 -3.72 22.03 -5.03
CA ILE A 367 -4.09 20.83 -5.80
C ILE A 367 -4.97 19.88 -4.97
N GLY A 368 -4.66 19.70 -3.68
CA GLY A 368 -5.35 18.75 -2.82
C GLY A 368 -4.86 17.31 -3.02
N GLU A 369 -5.70 16.32 -2.66
CA GLU A 369 -5.38 14.89 -2.77
C GLU A 369 -5.11 14.49 -4.23
N LEU A 370 -3.90 14.00 -4.52
CA LEU A 370 -3.50 13.58 -5.86
C LEU A 370 -2.44 12.48 -5.83
N ARG A 371 -2.88 11.22 -5.93
CA ARG A 371 -2.01 10.05 -5.89
C ARG A 371 -1.35 9.76 -7.24
N LEU A 372 -0.07 10.09 -7.38
CA LEU A 372 0.73 9.78 -8.56
C LEU A 372 1.52 8.49 -8.36
N LYS A 373 1.48 7.59 -9.34
CA LYS A 373 2.03 6.23 -9.22
C LYS A 373 2.85 5.84 -10.46
N ILE A 374 4.14 5.54 -10.29
CA ILE A 374 5.10 5.34 -11.39
C ILE A 374 5.63 3.90 -11.38
N SER A 375 5.64 3.26 -12.55
CA SER A 375 6.31 1.97 -12.74
C SER A 375 7.17 1.98 -14.01
N GLY A 376 8.42 1.53 -13.92
CA GLY A 376 9.31 1.38 -15.07
C GLY A 376 8.94 0.25 -16.04
N CYS A 377 7.95 -0.60 -15.72
CA CYS A 377 7.40 -1.58 -16.64
C CYS A 377 5.99 -2.05 -16.26
N ILE A 378 5.44 -2.91 -17.11
CA ILE A 378 4.08 -3.45 -17.05
C ILE A 378 3.80 -4.33 -15.80
N ASN A 379 4.83 -4.69 -15.03
CA ASN A 379 4.65 -5.46 -13.79
C ASN A 379 3.93 -4.67 -12.68
N ALA A 380 3.85 -3.34 -12.82
CA ALA A 380 3.11 -2.43 -11.95
C ALA A 380 3.52 -2.50 -10.47
N CYS A 381 4.83 -2.65 -10.18
CA CYS A 381 5.33 -2.67 -8.79
C CYS A 381 5.04 -1.36 -8.06
N GLY A 382 5.07 -0.22 -8.77
CA GLY A 382 4.67 1.08 -8.25
C GLY A 382 3.19 1.40 -8.46
N HIS A 383 2.34 0.40 -8.71
CA HIS A 383 0.88 0.52 -8.69
C HIS A 383 0.26 1.55 -9.66
N HIS A 384 0.90 1.83 -10.80
CA HIS A 384 0.47 2.86 -11.76
C HIS A 384 -0.99 2.72 -12.24
N HIS A 385 -1.53 1.50 -12.35
CA HIS A 385 -2.93 1.29 -12.77
C HIS A 385 -3.98 1.84 -11.79
N VAL A 386 -3.61 2.10 -10.54
CA VAL A 386 -4.52 2.61 -9.50
C VAL A 386 -4.07 3.95 -8.95
N GLY A 387 -3.19 4.66 -9.67
CA GLY A 387 -2.92 6.08 -9.41
C GLY A 387 -4.02 6.94 -10.03
N HIS A 388 -4.31 8.07 -9.39
CA HIS A 388 -5.08 9.15 -10.02
C HIS A 388 -4.40 9.54 -11.35
N ILE A 389 -3.07 9.65 -11.29
CA ILE A 389 -2.16 9.71 -12.43
C ILE A 389 -1.21 8.52 -12.35
N GLY A 390 -1.32 7.60 -13.30
CA GLY A 390 -0.42 6.46 -13.46
C GLY A 390 0.58 6.71 -14.58
N ILE A 391 1.86 6.37 -14.34
CA ILE A 391 2.93 6.44 -15.33
C ILE A 391 3.52 5.05 -15.52
N LEU A 392 3.45 4.55 -16.76
CA LEU A 392 4.03 3.26 -17.18
C LEU A 392 5.19 3.49 -18.15
N GLY A 393 6.39 3.09 -17.73
CA GLY A 393 7.55 2.96 -18.59
C GLY A 393 7.38 1.86 -19.64
N VAL A 394 7.61 2.20 -20.90
CA VAL A 394 7.63 1.29 -22.03
C VAL A 394 8.88 1.55 -22.86
N ASP A 395 9.41 0.50 -23.47
CA ASP A 395 10.52 0.62 -24.41
C ASP A 395 10.00 0.53 -25.85
N ARG A 396 10.56 1.35 -26.75
CA ARG A 396 10.37 1.25 -28.19
C ARG A 396 11.67 1.55 -28.92
N LYS A 397 12.29 0.54 -29.52
CA LYS A 397 13.56 0.67 -30.26
C LYS A 397 14.67 1.27 -29.39
N ASP A 398 14.86 0.68 -28.20
CA ASP A 398 15.89 1.05 -27.23
C ASP A 398 15.76 2.50 -26.74
N GLN A 399 14.53 3.00 -26.68
CA GLN A 399 14.19 4.33 -26.21
C GLN A 399 13.04 4.26 -25.21
N GLU A 400 13.23 4.98 -24.10
CA GLU A 400 12.30 5.03 -22.99
C GLU A 400 11.15 6.01 -23.29
N TYR A 401 9.92 5.49 -23.26
CA TYR A 401 8.70 6.26 -23.32
C TYR A 401 7.80 5.97 -22.11
N TYR A 402 6.86 6.87 -21.86
CA TYR A 402 6.03 6.87 -20.66
C TYR A 402 4.56 7.02 -21.04
N GLN A 403 3.78 5.98 -20.76
CA GLN A 403 2.34 5.97 -20.97
C GLN A 403 1.62 6.50 -19.73
N ILE A 404 0.78 7.52 -19.92
CA ILE A 404 -0.14 8.00 -18.86
C ILE A 404 -1.43 7.18 -18.85
N THR A 405 -1.88 6.82 -17.65
CA THR A 405 -3.24 6.37 -17.34
C THR A 405 -3.87 7.31 -16.32
N LEU A 406 -5.16 7.61 -16.43
CA LEU A 406 -5.88 8.49 -15.49
C LEU A 406 -7.10 7.80 -14.86
N GLY A 407 -7.44 8.21 -13.63
CA GLY A 407 -8.69 7.82 -12.96
C GLY A 407 -8.64 6.49 -12.21
N GLY A 408 -7.44 5.96 -11.92
CA GLY A 408 -7.29 4.80 -11.05
C GLY A 408 -7.46 5.20 -9.58
N ALA A 409 -7.96 4.29 -8.75
CA ALA A 409 -8.12 4.49 -7.30
C ALA A 409 -7.90 3.17 -6.55
N PRO A 410 -7.08 3.14 -5.47
CA PRO A 410 -6.80 1.91 -4.73
C PRO A 410 -7.79 1.62 -3.59
N GLY A 411 -8.63 2.60 -3.23
CA GLY A 411 -9.46 2.61 -2.02
C GLY A 411 -10.79 1.85 -2.12
N GLU A 412 -11.78 2.27 -1.32
CA GLU A 412 -13.12 1.67 -1.31
C GLU A 412 -13.81 1.74 -2.67
N ASP A 413 -13.60 2.86 -3.37
CA ASP A 413 -14.07 3.18 -4.70
C ASP A 413 -13.11 2.68 -5.80
N ALA A 414 -12.54 1.49 -5.57
CA ALA A 414 -11.48 0.89 -6.39
C ALA A 414 -11.76 1.00 -7.89
N ALA A 415 -10.80 1.58 -8.61
CA ALA A 415 -10.91 1.81 -10.05
C ALA A 415 -9.56 1.58 -10.74
N ILE A 416 -9.61 1.10 -11.98
CA ILE A 416 -8.43 0.94 -12.83
C ILE A 416 -8.38 2.14 -13.78
N GLY A 417 -7.25 2.83 -13.82
CA GLY A 417 -7.04 3.98 -14.68
C GLY A 417 -7.03 3.62 -16.16
N THR A 418 -7.54 4.55 -16.97
CA THR A 418 -7.66 4.40 -18.43
C THR A 418 -6.49 5.05 -19.13
N LYS A 419 -5.94 4.37 -20.14
CA LYS A 419 -4.91 4.92 -21.01
C LYS A 419 -5.47 6.11 -21.81
N VAL A 420 -4.82 7.27 -21.74
CA VAL A 420 -5.35 8.50 -22.34
C VAL A 420 -4.84 8.82 -23.75
N GLY A 421 -3.74 8.22 -24.22
CA GLY A 421 -3.28 8.47 -25.60
C GLY A 421 -1.89 7.91 -25.90
N ALA A 422 -1.11 8.61 -26.73
CA ALA A 422 0.26 8.21 -27.05
C ALA A 422 1.18 8.24 -25.80
N ALA A 423 2.36 7.61 -25.91
CA ALA A 423 3.35 7.66 -24.84
C ALA A 423 4.26 8.88 -25.06
N PHE A 424 4.69 9.51 -23.98
CA PHE A 424 5.57 10.69 -23.98
C PHE A 424 7.02 10.25 -23.86
N SER A 425 7.95 11.04 -24.40
CA SER A 425 9.37 10.85 -24.11
C SER A 425 9.68 11.16 -22.65
N ALA A 426 10.87 10.76 -22.19
CA ALA A 426 11.39 11.19 -20.89
C ALA A 426 11.38 12.73 -20.76
N ALA A 427 11.67 13.48 -21.84
CA ALA A 427 11.69 14.95 -21.78
C ALA A 427 10.29 15.53 -21.49
N GLU A 428 9.26 14.99 -22.14
CA GLU A 428 7.90 15.56 -22.16
C GLU A 428 7.00 15.11 -20.99
N ILE A 429 7.28 13.95 -20.38
CA ILE A 429 6.35 13.33 -19.40
C ILE A 429 6.02 14.24 -18.21
N VAL A 430 6.97 15.06 -17.75
CA VAL A 430 6.75 15.98 -16.63
C VAL A 430 5.81 17.12 -17.02
N ASP A 431 5.94 17.64 -18.24
CA ASP A 431 5.05 18.68 -18.77
C ASP A 431 3.66 18.13 -19.07
N ALA A 432 3.56 16.84 -19.44
CA ALA A 432 2.30 16.15 -19.57
C ALA A 432 1.58 16.03 -18.21
N VAL A 433 2.29 15.68 -17.12
CA VAL A 433 1.71 15.66 -15.76
C VAL A 433 1.23 17.04 -15.34
N GLU A 434 2.05 18.07 -15.55
CA GLU A 434 1.69 19.48 -15.32
C GLU A 434 0.41 19.88 -16.08
N THR A 435 0.29 19.46 -17.34
CA THR A 435 -0.90 19.69 -18.16
C THR A 435 -2.15 19.01 -17.58
N VAL A 436 -2.03 17.77 -17.11
CA VAL A 436 -3.14 17.06 -16.43
C VAL A 436 -3.58 17.79 -15.18
N VAL A 437 -2.63 18.23 -14.34
CA VAL A 437 -2.92 18.98 -13.10
C VAL A 437 -3.64 20.29 -13.43
N ASN A 438 -3.13 21.07 -14.37
CA ASN A 438 -3.73 22.35 -14.76
C ASN A 438 -5.13 22.16 -15.38
N THR A 439 -5.34 21.08 -16.13
CA THR A 439 -6.67 20.72 -16.66
C THR A 439 -7.64 20.40 -15.53
N TYR A 440 -7.20 19.62 -14.53
CA TYR A 440 -8.00 19.36 -13.33
C TYR A 440 -8.36 20.66 -12.60
N LEU A 441 -7.38 21.51 -12.31
CA LEU A 441 -7.60 22.78 -11.59
C LEU A 441 -8.57 23.72 -12.33
N ALA A 442 -8.56 23.72 -13.67
CA ALA A 442 -9.48 24.51 -14.48
C ALA A 442 -10.92 23.96 -14.48
N LEU A 443 -11.09 22.64 -14.32
CA LEU A 443 -12.38 21.96 -14.40
C LEU A 443 -13.04 21.71 -13.04
N ARG A 444 -12.25 21.71 -11.96
CA ARG A 444 -12.72 21.35 -10.63
C ARG A 444 -13.73 22.37 -10.09
N GLN A 445 -14.73 21.86 -9.38
CA GLN A 445 -15.57 22.70 -8.53
C GLN A 445 -14.83 23.02 -7.21
N PRO A 446 -15.27 24.04 -6.44
CA PRO A 446 -14.63 24.37 -5.17
C PRO A 446 -14.52 23.15 -4.25
N LYS A 447 -13.30 22.84 -3.79
CA LYS A 447 -12.97 21.69 -2.93
C LYS A 447 -13.20 20.30 -3.54
N GLU A 448 -13.40 20.20 -4.84
CA GLU A 448 -13.54 18.91 -5.52
C GLU A 448 -12.16 18.24 -5.70
N ARG A 449 -12.04 16.96 -5.31
CA ARG A 449 -10.80 16.18 -5.47
C ARG A 449 -10.58 15.82 -6.93
N PHE A 450 -9.33 15.53 -7.31
CA PHE A 450 -9.00 15.10 -8.67
C PHE A 450 -9.88 13.94 -9.17
N ILE A 451 -10.02 12.89 -8.34
CA ILE A 451 -10.74 11.67 -8.75
C ILE A 451 -12.23 11.94 -8.97
N ASP A 452 -12.83 12.84 -8.18
CA ASP A 452 -14.23 13.23 -8.31
C ASP A 452 -14.44 14.08 -9.57
N THR A 453 -13.55 15.05 -9.83
CA THR A 453 -13.56 15.83 -11.08
C THR A 453 -13.42 14.91 -12.29
N PHE A 454 -12.47 13.99 -12.30
CA PHE A 454 -12.25 13.06 -13.41
C PHE A 454 -13.49 12.19 -13.67
N ARG A 455 -14.14 11.67 -12.63
CA ARG A 455 -15.38 10.89 -12.75
C ARG A 455 -16.54 11.71 -13.31
N ARG A 456 -16.63 12.99 -12.93
CA ARG A 456 -17.69 13.90 -13.39
C ARG A 456 -17.53 14.28 -14.87
N VAL A 457 -16.32 14.61 -15.30
CA VAL A 457 -16.08 15.17 -16.65
C VAL A 457 -15.62 14.14 -17.68
N GLY A 458 -15.21 12.95 -17.22
CA GLY A 458 -14.64 11.91 -18.08
C GLY A 458 -13.21 12.23 -18.53
N ASP A 459 -12.68 11.40 -19.43
CA ASP A 459 -11.29 11.50 -19.90
C ASP A 459 -11.08 12.49 -21.06
N ALA A 460 -12.14 12.86 -21.77
CA ALA A 460 -12.06 13.69 -22.98
C ALA A 460 -11.35 15.03 -22.78
N PRO A 461 -11.66 15.86 -21.76
CA PRO A 461 -10.98 17.16 -21.57
C PRO A 461 -9.48 17.02 -21.29
N PHE A 462 -9.08 15.93 -20.62
CA PHE A 462 -7.68 15.62 -20.33
C PHE A 462 -6.95 15.17 -21.59
N LYS A 463 -7.60 14.39 -22.46
CA LYS A 463 -7.04 13.99 -23.76
C LYS A 463 -6.83 15.19 -24.66
N GLU A 464 -7.84 16.04 -24.80
CA GLU A 464 -7.77 17.27 -25.62
C GLU A 464 -6.59 18.15 -25.17
N SER A 465 -6.49 18.39 -23.85
CA SER A 465 -5.40 19.22 -23.30
C SER A 465 -4.01 18.62 -23.50
N LEU A 466 -3.88 17.28 -23.48
CA LEU A 466 -2.61 16.57 -23.63
C LEU A 466 -2.14 16.43 -25.09
N TYR A 467 -3.05 16.31 -26.05
CA TYR A 467 -2.70 15.91 -27.42
C TYR A 467 -3.13 16.92 -28.50
N ASP A 468 -4.17 17.73 -28.25
CA ASP A 468 -4.73 18.61 -29.30
C ASP A 468 -4.10 20.01 -29.32
N LYS A 469 -3.28 20.36 -28.32
CA LYS A 469 -2.45 21.59 -28.33
C LYS A 469 -1.24 21.51 -29.29
N ALA A 470 -1.09 20.40 -30.02
CA ALA A 470 -0.01 20.16 -30.97
C ALA A 470 -0.47 20.20 -32.45
N ALA A 471 -1.70 20.63 -32.74
CA ALA A 471 -2.24 20.77 -34.10
C ALA A 471 -2.09 22.20 -34.66
#